data_AF-A0A848Y9C5-F1
#
_entry.id   AF-A0A848Y9C5-F1
#
_cell.length_a   1.000
_cell.length_b   1.000
_cell.length_c   1.000
_cell.angle_alpha   90.00
_cell.angle_beta   90.00
_cell.angle_gamma   90.00
#
_symmetry.space_group_name_H-M   'P 1'
#
loop_
_entity.id
_entity.type
_entity.pdbx_description
1 polymer ?
#
loop_
_entity_poly.entity_id
_entity_poly.type
_entity_poly.pdbx_seq_one_letter_code
_entity_poly.pdbx_strand_id
1 'polypeptide(L)'
;PLNGAVQSEILESSVSNGLLVRLADARAREANLGVSYLPQHPQMQAAVQLRRSLERALKRDLARVTERYQVAYNVALQNQKAMERQLAKLQETAAQSNSDGVKLRELEQEASSSRQVYETFLTRAKQVKEQIDLPTGNTRIISVAYASSKPSNPNPRVLLPAAVVVGLLIGLLTAWLMHLFSPAPVQATYIRPMPVSRQVAYMPHVYDGNGYRNV
;
A
#
# COMPACT_ATOMS: atom_id res chain seq x y z
N PRO A 1 26.60 41.51 -15.59
CA PRO A 1 27.39 41.81 -14.37
C PRO A 1 28.80 41.18 -14.32
N LEU A 2 29.03 40.00 -14.92
CA LEU A 2 30.34 39.31 -14.88
C LEU A 2 31.47 40.04 -15.61
N ASN A 3 31.18 40.73 -16.71
CA ASN A 3 32.21 41.48 -17.46
C ASN A 3 32.82 42.65 -16.67
N GLY A 4 32.08 43.26 -15.73
CA GLY A 4 32.59 44.41 -14.95
C GLY A 4 33.65 44.02 -13.93
N ALA A 5 33.46 42.89 -13.24
CA ALA A 5 34.38 42.40 -12.21
C ALA A 5 35.71 41.89 -12.81
N VAL A 6 35.64 41.18 -13.94
CA VAL A 6 36.81 40.70 -14.66
C VAL A 6 37.62 41.87 -15.23
N GLN A 7 36.94 42.89 -15.77
CA GLN A 7 37.61 44.09 -16.27
C GLN A 7 38.31 44.85 -15.13
N SER A 8 37.68 45.00 -13.96
CA SER A 8 38.31 45.66 -12.81
C SER A 8 39.51 44.88 -12.28
N GLU A 9 39.44 43.55 -12.21
CA GLU A 9 40.56 42.71 -11.74
C GLU A 9 41.77 42.77 -12.69
N ILE A 10 41.53 42.77 -14.00
CA ILE A 10 42.60 42.93 -15.00
C ILE A 10 43.23 44.32 -14.89
N LEU A 11 42.42 45.38 -14.74
CA LEU A 11 42.94 46.75 -14.57
C LEU A 11 43.72 46.89 -13.26
N GLU A 12 43.24 46.31 -12.16
CA GLU A 12 43.88 46.37 -10.84
C GLU A 12 45.21 45.60 -10.82
N SER A 13 45.23 44.37 -11.38
CA SER A 13 46.47 43.60 -11.54
C SER A 13 47.49 44.37 -12.39
N SER A 14 47.05 45.11 -13.42
CA SER A 14 47.93 45.94 -14.24
C SER A 14 48.54 47.12 -13.46
N VAL A 15 47.76 47.76 -12.58
CA VAL A 15 48.22 48.89 -11.76
C VAL A 15 49.21 48.44 -10.69
N SER A 16 48.87 47.37 -9.95
CA SER A 16 49.75 46.77 -8.95
C SER A 16 51.05 46.26 -9.59
N ASN A 17 50.98 45.57 -10.73
CA ASN A 17 52.17 45.15 -11.49
C ASN A 17 53.00 46.36 -11.95
N GLY A 18 52.36 47.43 -12.42
CA GLY A 18 53.05 48.67 -12.79
C GLY A 18 53.79 49.32 -11.63
N LEU A 19 53.22 49.32 -10.42
CA LEU A 19 53.89 49.82 -9.21
C LEU A 19 55.06 48.94 -8.78
N LEU A 20 54.93 47.61 -8.90
CA LEU A 20 55.99 46.65 -8.60
C LEU A 20 57.20 46.83 -9.52
N VAL A 21 56.96 46.98 -10.82
CA VAL A 21 58.03 47.25 -11.80
C VAL A 21 58.75 48.56 -11.47
N ARG A 22 58.00 49.65 -11.24
CA ARG A 22 58.59 50.96 -10.86
C ARG A 22 59.37 50.89 -9.55
N LEU A 23 58.90 50.10 -8.59
CA LEU A 23 59.60 49.90 -7.32
C LEU A 23 60.89 49.10 -7.50
N ALA A 24 60.89 48.08 -8.35
CA ALA A 24 62.09 47.33 -8.71
C ALA A 24 63.13 48.25 -9.38
N ASP A 25 62.70 49.08 -10.33
CA ASP A 25 63.57 50.07 -10.97
C ASP A 25 64.13 51.09 -9.98
N ALA A 26 63.30 51.60 -9.05
CA ALA A 26 63.74 52.55 -8.03
C ALA A 26 64.78 51.92 -7.08
N ARG A 27 64.59 50.65 -6.70
CA ARG A 27 65.55 49.90 -5.89
C ARG A 27 66.87 49.66 -6.62
N ALA A 28 66.82 49.30 -7.90
CA ALA A 28 68.01 49.13 -8.73
C ALA A 28 68.78 50.46 -8.86
N ARG A 29 68.09 51.58 -9.04
CA ARG A 29 68.70 52.92 -9.08
C ARG A 29 69.36 53.29 -7.75
N GLU A 30 68.68 53.06 -6.62
CA GLU A 30 69.25 53.30 -5.29
C GLU A 30 70.50 52.45 -5.05
N ALA A 31 70.47 51.17 -5.44
CA ALA A 31 71.63 50.29 -5.34
C ALA A 31 72.81 50.77 -6.20
N ASN A 32 72.55 51.17 -7.44
CA ASN A 32 73.59 51.70 -8.34
C ASN A 32 74.19 53.01 -7.82
N LEU A 33 73.37 53.91 -7.29
CA LEU A 33 73.85 55.16 -6.70
C LEU A 33 74.64 54.92 -5.41
N GLY A 34 74.30 53.88 -4.64
CA GLY A 34 75.01 53.49 -3.42
C GLY A 34 76.44 53.00 -3.65
N VAL A 35 76.81 52.64 -4.88
CA VAL A 35 78.20 52.30 -5.25
C VAL A 35 79.08 53.55 -5.33
N SER A 36 78.53 54.66 -5.82
CA SER A 36 79.31 55.88 -6.13
C SER A 36 79.10 57.02 -5.15
N TYR A 37 77.99 57.04 -4.41
CA TYR A 37 77.59 58.16 -3.56
C TYR A 37 77.39 57.73 -2.10
N LEU A 38 77.82 58.59 -1.17
CA LEU A 38 77.54 58.43 0.25
C LEU A 38 76.04 58.64 0.57
N PRO A 39 75.53 58.08 1.68
CA PRO A 39 74.11 58.20 2.07
C PRO A 39 73.59 59.64 2.19
N GLN A 40 74.45 60.62 2.44
CA GLN A 40 74.08 62.04 2.59
C GLN A 40 74.04 62.81 1.26
N HIS A 41 74.48 62.21 0.15
CA HIS A 41 74.50 62.88 -1.14
C HIS A 41 73.08 63.19 -1.64
N PRO A 42 72.79 64.38 -2.19
CA PRO A 42 71.43 64.76 -2.61
C PRO A 42 70.76 63.78 -3.57
N GLN A 43 71.53 63.21 -4.50
CA GLN A 43 70.99 62.22 -5.46
C GLN A 43 70.61 60.89 -4.78
N MET A 44 71.37 60.45 -3.78
CA MET A 44 71.06 59.24 -3.02
C MET A 44 69.81 59.46 -2.17
N GLN A 45 69.70 60.61 -1.52
CA GLN A 45 68.49 60.98 -0.76
C GLN A 45 67.25 61.03 -1.66
N ALA A 46 67.34 61.62 -2.85
CA ALA A 46 66.24 61.66 -3.81
C ALA A 46 65.79 60.24 -4.23
N ALA A 47 66.73 59.33 -4.49
CA ALA A 47 66.43 57.94 -4.82
C ALA A 47 65.74 57.19 -3.68
N VAL A 48 66.23 57.33 -2.44
CA VAL A 48 65.62 56.74 -1.24
C VAL A 48 64.20 57.27 -1.04
N GLN A 49 63.97 58.58 -1.22
CA GLN A 49 62.64 59.17 -1.08
C GLN A 49 61.68 58.68 -2.15
N LEU A 50 62.14 58.51 -3.40
CA LEU A 50 61.36 57.94 -4.48
C LEU A 50 60.98 56.48 -4.19
N ARG A 51 61.93 55.64 -3.76
CA ARG A 51 61.61 54.26 -3.36
C ARG A 51 60.57 54.23 -2.25
N ARG A 52 60.76 55.03 -1.19
CA ARG A 52 59.82 55.10 -0.05
C ARG A 52 58.44 55.60 -0.48
N SER A 53 58.36 56.54 -1.41
CA SER A 53 57.07 57.03 -1.91
C SER A 53 56.32 55.96 -2.71
N LEU A 54 57.04 55.19 -3.54
CA LEU A 54 56.50 54.04 -4.28
C LEU A 54 56.07 52.90 -3.34
N GLU A 55 56.84 52.58 -2.31
CA GLU A 55 56.45 51.58 -1.30
C GLU A 55 55.16 51.98 -0.57
N ARG A 56 55.03 53.26 -0.21
CA ARG A 56 53.79 53.78 0.39
C ARG A 56 52.61 53.73 -0.60
N ALA A 57 52.86 54.03 -1.88
CA ALA A 57 51.83 53.95 -2.91
C ALA A 57 51.32 52.50 -3.08
N LEU A 58 52.23 51.53 -3.17
CA LEU A 58 51.89 50.12 -3.26
C LEU A 58 51.10 49.65 -2.04
N LYS A 59 51.53 50.00 -0.82
CA LYS A 59 50.78 49.64 0.40
C LYS A 59 49.36 50.21 0.43
N ARG A 60 49.18 51.46 -0.03
CA ARG A 60 47.83 52.07 -0.13
C ARG A 60 46.97 51.39 -1.19
N ASP A 61 47.56 51.01 -2.31
CA ASP A 61 46.85 50.30 -3.37
C ASP A 61 46.36 48.94 -2.85
N LEU A 62 47.23 48.15 -2.23
CA LEU A 62 46.87 46.87 -1.62
C LEU A 62 45.78 47.01 -0.56
N ALA A 63 45.87 48.01 0.32
CA ALA A 63 44.83 48.26 1.33
C ALA A 63 43.48 48.58 0.68
N ARG A 64 43.47 49.46 -0.34
CA ARG A 64 42.26 49.82 -1.10
C ARG A 64 41.65 48.60 -1.79
N VAL A 65 42.49 47.75 -2.37
CA VAL A 65 42.05 46.49 -3.01
C VAL A 65 41.36 45.62 -1.97
N THR A 66 41.98 45.38 -0.81
CA THR A 66 41.37 44.56 0.25
C THR A 66 40.04 45.11 0.76
N GLU A 67 39.93 46.43 0.95
CA GLU A 67 38.69 47.09 1.37
C GLU A 67 37.58 46.90 0.34
N ARG A 68 37.90 47.06 -0.95
CA ARG A 68 36.95 46.83 -2.05
C ARG A 68 36.48 45.39 -2.11
N TYR A 69 37.37 44.41 -1.95
CA TYR A 69 36.99 42.99 -1.91
C TYR A 69 36.04 42.69 -0.74
N GLN A 70 36.26 43.27 0.43
CA GLN A 70 35.34 43.13 1.56
C GLN A 70 33.95 43.72 1.25
N VAL A 71 33.91 44.90 0.63
CA VAL A 71 32.65 45.52 0.20
C VAL A 71 31.94 44.67 -0.86
N ALA A 72 32.66 44.22 -1.88
CA ALA A 72 32.11 43.38 -2.94
C ALA A 72 31.58 42.05 -2.40
N TYR A 73 32.32 41.41 -1.47
CA TYR A 73 31.89 40.22 -0.76
C TYR A 73 30.60 40.46 0.03
N ASN A 74 30.54 41.55 0.80
CA ASN A 74 29.35 41.89 1.58
C ASN A 74 28.14 42.12 0.68
N VAL A 75 28.30 42.83 -0.44
CA VAL A 75 27.22 43.03 -1.42
C VAL A 75 26.77 41.70 -2.03
N ALA A 76 27.70 40.84 -2.43
CA ALA A 76 27.39 39.51 -2.96
C ALA A 76 26.63 38.65 -1.93
N LEU A 77 27.04 38.68 -0.67
CA LEU A 77 26.37 37.96 0.42
C LEU A 77 24.96 38.50 0.67
N GLN A 78 24.76 39.82 0.63
CA GLN A 78 23.42 40.40 0.76
C GLN A 78 22.52 40.03 -0.41
N ASN A 79 23.06 40.03 -1.63
CA ASN A 79 22.34 39.59 -2.82
C ASN A 79 21.95 38.11 -2.72
N GLN A 80 22.87 37.24 -2.28
CA GLN A 80 22.58 35.83 -2.04
C GLN A 80 21.43 35.67 -1.04
N LYS A 81 21.51 36.32 0.13
CA LYS A 81 20.45 36.28 1.15
C LYS A 81 19.11 36.81 0.63
N ALA A 82 19.13 37.85 -0.19
CA ALA A 82 17.92 38.39 -0.81
C ALA A 82 17.30 37.37 -1.78
N MET A 83 18.12 36.71 -2.60
CA MET A 83 17.67 35.65 -3.51
C MET A 83 17.13 34.44 -2.74
N GLU A 84 17.77 34.02 -1.65
CA GLU A 84 17.28 32.93 -0.78
C GLU A 84 15.92 33.26 -0.18
N ARG A 85 15.72 34.49 0.30
CA ARG A 85 14.40 34.95 0.81
C ARG A 85 13.34 34.98 -0.28
N GLN A 86 13.69 35.45 -1.48
CA GLN A 86 12.77 35.43 -2.62
C GLN A 86 12.38 34.01 -2.98
N LEU A 87 13.35 33.09 -3.03
CA LEU A 87 13.11 31.67 -3.31
C LEU A 87 12.16 31.05 -2.28
N ALA A 88 12.40 31.28 -0.98
CA ALA A 88 11.53 30.78 0.07
C ALA A 88 10.09 31.30 -0.07
N LYS A 89 9.92 32.60 -0.35
CA LYS A 89 8.60 33.19 -0.60
C LYS A 89 7.91 32.60 -1.83
N LEU A 90 8.67 32.35 -2.90
CA LEU A 90 8.13 31.72 -4.12
C LEU A 90 7.68 30.28 -3.84
N GLN A 91 8.45 29.52 -3.06
CA GLN A 91 8.07 28.16 -2.67
C GLN A 91 6.79 28.15 -1.82
N GLU A 92 6.68 29.05 -0.84
CA GLU A 92 5.46 29.20 -0.04
C GLU A 92 4.25 29.56 -0.91
N THR A 93 4.41 30.52 -1.82
CA THR A 93 3.34 30.93 -2.75
C THR A 93 2.94 29.77 -3.67
N ALA A 94 3.90 28.99 -4.17
CA ALA A 94 3.63 27.83 -5.00
C ALA A 94 2.92 26.71 -4.23
N ALA A 95 3.29 26.47 -2.98
CA ALA A 95 2.62 25.51 -2.10
C ALA A 95 1.16 25.93 -1.85
N GLN A 96 0.91 27.21 -1.56
CA GLN A 96 -0.44 27.75 -1.40
C GLN A 96 -1.25 27.64 -2.69
N SER A 97 -0.67 27.98 -3.84
CA SER A 97 -1.36 27.85 -5.13
C SER A 97 -1.72 26.39 -5.45
N ASN A 98 -0.86 25.44 -5.07
CA ASN A 98 -1.16 24.02 -5.20
C ASN A 98 -2.32 23.59 -4.29
N SER A 99 -2.36 24.02 -3.03
CA SER A 99 -3.48 23.71 -2.13
C SER A 99 -4.79 24.33 -2.63
N ASP A 100 -4.74 25.56 -3.12
CA ASP A 100 -5.90 26.25 -3.69
C ASP A 100 -6.39 25.53 -4.95
N GLY A 101 -5.48 25.04 -5.79
CA GLY A 101 -5.81 24.26 -6.98
C GLY A 101 -6.42 22.89 -6.64
N VAL A 102 -6.00 22.24 -5.55
CA VAL A 102 -6.65 21.02 -5.05
C VAL A 102 -8.05 21.34 -4.55
N LYS A 103 -8.21 22.42 -3.76
CA LYS A 103 -9.51 22.82 -3.23
C LYS A 103 -10.47 23.22 -4.34
N LEU A 104 -9.99 23.90 -5.38
CA LEU A 104 -10.78 24.22 -6.56
C LEU A 104 -11.30 22.95 -7.25
N ARG A 105 -10.44 21.96 -7.50
CA ARG A 105 -10.86 20.68 -8.11
C ARG A 105 -11.88 19.92 -7.25
N GLU A 106 -11.73 19.97 -5.93
CA GLU A 106 -12.70 19.38 -5.00
C GLU A 106 -14.08 20.04 -5.14
N LEU A 107 -14.13 21.37 -5.14
CA LEU A 107 -15.37 22.13 -5.29
C LEU A 107 -16.02 21.93 -6.67
N GLU A 108 -15.22 21.86 -7.74
CA GLU A 108 -15.70 21.54 -9.09
C GLU A 108 -16.29 20.13 -9.16
N GLN A 109 -15.65 19.15 -8.52
CA GLN A 109 -16.15 17.78 -8.44
C GLN A 109 -17.46 17.69 -7.65
N GLU A 110 -17.58 18.41 -6.53
CA GLU A 110 -18.80 18.48 -5.73
C GLU A 110 -19.97 19.11 -6.52
N ALA A 111 -19.69 20.22 -7.23
CA ALA A 111 -20.66 20.87 -8.10
C ALA A 111 -21.10 19.94 -9.26
N SER A 112 -20.15 19.22 -9.88
CA SER A 112 -20.43 18.26 -10.94
C SER A 112 -21.30 17.10 -10.46
N SER A 113 -20.99 16.52 -9.30
CA SER A 113 -21.80 15.46 -8.67
C SER A 113 -23.21 15.94 -8.36
N SER A 114 -23.34 17.13 -7.77
CA SER A 114 -24.65 17.74 -7.46
C SER A 114 -25.48 17.97 -8.71
N ARG A 115 -24.84 18.43 -9.79
CA ARG A 115 -25.48 18.59 -11.10
C ARG A 115 -25.94 17.24 -11.68
N GLN A 116 -25.13 16.19 -11.61
CA GLN A 116 -25.51 14.86 -12.09
C GLN A 116 -26.72 14.30 -11.34
N VAL A 117 -26.78 14.48 -10.01
CA VAL A 117 -27.94 14.09 -9.20
C VAL A 117 -29.19 14.87 -9.63
N TYR A 118 -29.05 16.18 -9.83
CA TYR A 118 -30.15 17.04 -10.29
C TYR A 118 -30.66 16.62 -11.68
N GLU A 119 -29.77 16.38 -12.64
CA GLU A 119 -30.12 15.92 -13.98
C GLU A 119 -30.80 14.53 -13.97
N THR A 120 -30.35 13.63 -13.08
CA THR A 120 -30.98 12.33 -12.87
C THR A 120 -32.40 12.48 -12.30
N PHE A 121 -32.59 13.37 -11.33
CA PHE A 121 -33.91 13.67 -10.77
C PHE A 121 -34.87 14.23 -11.82
N LEU A 122 -34.42 15.20 -12.63
CA LEU A 122 -35.21 15.75 -13.73
C LEU A 122 -35.58 14.68 -14.75
N THR A 123 -34.65 13.80 -15.10
CA THR A 123 -34.91 12.67 -16.01
C THR A 123 -35.97 11.73 -15.45
N ARG A 124 -35.85 11.33 -14.18
CA ARG A 124 -36.83 10.45 -13.52
C ARG A 124 -38.20 11.12 -13.40
N ALA A 125 -38.25 12.42 -13.10
CA ALA A 125 -39.49 13.18 -13.05
C ALA A 125 -40.21 13.20 -14.41
N LYS A 126 -39.47 13.38 -15.52
CA LYS A 126 -40.01 13.27 -16.88
C LYS A 126 -40.56 11.87 -17.18
N GLN A 127 -39.79 10.82 -16.85
CA GLN A 127 -40.23 9.43 -17.03
C GLN A 127 -41.52 9.12 -16.27
N VAL A 128 -41.64 9.57 -15.02
CA VAL A 128 -42.87 9.39 -14.22
C VAL A 128 -44.05 10.13 -14.85
N LYS A 129 -43.83 11.36 -15.33
CA LYS A 129 -44.88 12.14 -16.00
C LYS A 129 -45.39 11.44 -17.28
N GLU A 130 -44.47 10.96 -18.11
CA GLU A 130 -44.81 10.20 -19.32
C GLU A 130 -45.52 8.87 -19.01
N GLN A 131 -45.19 8.23 -17.87
CA GLN A 131 -45.86 7.01 -17.42
C GLN A 131 -47.31 7.24 -16.97
N ILE A 132 -47.65 8.42 -16.45
CA ILE A 132 -49.02 8.81 -16.08
C ILE A 132 -49.87 9.11 -17.32
N ASP A 133 -49.26 9.69 -18.37
CA ASP A 133 -49.93 9.99 -19.63
C ASP A 133 -50.12 8.77 -20.55
N LEU A 134 -49.58 7.60 -20.18
CA LEU A 134 -50.00 6.34 -20.81
C LEU A 134 -51.47 6.09 -20.42
N PRO A 135 -52.42 6.04 -21.37
CA PRO A 135 -53.76 5.63 -21.05
C PRO A 135 -53.64 4.25 -20.40
N THR A 136 -53.99 4.16 -19.11
CA THR A 136 -54.20 2.88 -18.43
C THR A 136 -55.27 2.19 -19.25
N GLY A 137 -54.81 1.37 -20.19
CA GLY A 137 -55.63 0.79 -21.23
C GLY A 137 -56.58 -0.15 -20.54
N ASN A 138 -57.75 0.37 -20.20
CA ASN A 138 -59.01 -0.31 -19.97
C ASN A 138 -58.83 -1.81 -19.68
N THR A 139 -58.18 -2.17 -18.57
CA THR A 139 -58.01 -3.56 -18.20
C THR A 139 -59.33 -4.03 -17.63
N ARG A 140 -60.25 -4.39 -18.53
CA ARG A 140 -61.45 -5.11 -18.20
C ARG A 140 -61.04 -6.52 -17.75
N ILE A 141 -61.44 -6.91 -16.55
CA ILE A 141 -61.24 -8.26 -16.03
C ILE A 141 -62.01 -9.22 -16.94
N ILE A 142 -61.29 -10.00 -17.77
CA ILE A 142 -61.92 -10.96 -18.70
C ILE A 142 -62.18 -12.32 -18.02
N SER A 143 -61.61 -12.62 -16.86
CA SER A 143 -62.06 -13.76 -16.05
C SER A 143 -61.61 -13.69 -14.59
N VAL A 144 -62.45 -14.19 -13.69
CA VAL A 144 -62.09 -14.54 -12.31
C VAL A 144 -61.25 -15.81 -12.35
N ALA A 145 -60.06 -15.80 -11.75
CA ALA A 145 -59.24 -17.00 -11.66
C ALA A 145 -59.92 -18.04 -10.75
N TYR A 146 -60.27 -19.20 -11.31
CA TYR A 146 -60.73 -20.34 -10.52
C TYR A 146 -59.57 -20.85 -9.65
N ALA A 147 -59.81 -21.02 -8.34
CA ALA A 147 -58.88 -21.74 -7.47
C ALA A 147 -58.69 -23.15 -8.02
N SER A 148 -57.45 -23.50 -8.37
CA SER A 148 -57.14 -24.86 -8.82
C SER A 148 -57.49 -25.85 -7.70
N SER A 149 -58.53 -26.64 -7.89
CA SER A 149 -58.95 -27.71 -6.98
C SER A 149 -58.00 -28.93 -7.00
N LYS A 150 -56.85 -28.80 -7.68
CA LYS A 150 -55.83 -29.85 -7.79
C LYS A 150 -54.46 -29.29 -7.40
N PRO A 151 -53.80 -29.84 -6.37
CA PRO A 151 -52.46 -29.41 -5.99
C PRO A 151 -51.46 -29.72 -7.11
N SER A 152 -50.64 -28.71 -7.45
CA SER A 152 -49.59 -28.76 -8.46
C SER A 152 -48.31 -29.44 -7.95
N ASN A 153 -48.43 -30.44 -7.07
CA ASN A 153 -47.33 -31.09 -6.36
C ASN A 153 -47.44 -32.61 -6.51
N PRO A 154 -46.31 -33.36 -6.47
CA PRO A 154 -46.21 -34.69 -7.04
C PRO A 154 -47.25 -35.66 -6.46
N ASN A 155 -47.90 -36.41 -7.34
CA ASN A 155 -49.01 -37.30 -7.00
C ASN A 155 -48.60 -38.23 -5.84
N PRO A 156 -49.22 -38.11 -4.65
CA PRO A 156 -48.87 -38.95 -3.50
C PRO A 156 -49.07 -40.44 -3.82
N ARG A 157 -49.96 -40.76 -4.77
CA ARG A 157 -50.17 -42.12 -5.30
C ARG A 157 -48.95 -42.75 -5.96
N VAL A 158 -48.03 -41.95 -6.49
CA VAL A 158 -46.78 -42.44 -7.11
C VAL A 158 -45.64 -42.47 -6.11
N LEU A 159 -45.58 -41.47 -5.21
CA LEU A 159 -44.48 -41.33 -4.26
C LEU A 159 -44.52 -42.39 -3.15
N LEU A 160 -45.71 -42.74 -2.67
CA LEU A 160 -45.90 -43.69 -1.58
C LEU A 160 -45.40 -45.11 -1.90
N PRO A 161 -45.78 -45.75 -3.03
CA PRO A 161 -45.24 -47.07 -3.37
C PRO A 161 -43.73 -47.03 -3.64
N ALA A 162 -43.21 -45.96 -4.24
CA ALA A 162 -41.77 -45.82 -4.48
C ALA A 162 -40.97 -45.77 -3.17
N ALA A 163 -41.45 -45.02 -2.18
CA ALA A 163 -40.81 -44.96 -0.86
C ALA A 163 -40.83 -46.31 -0.13
N VAL A 164 -41.93 -47.08 -0.25
CA VAL A 164 -42.04 -48.43 0.33
C VAL A 164 -41.04 -49.39 -0.30
N VAL A 165 -40.91 -49.38 -1.62
CA VAL A 165 -39.96 -50.25 -2.34
C VAL A 165 -38.52 -49.93 -1.93
N VAL A 166 -38.15 -48.65 -1.90
CA VAL A 166 -36.81 -48.23 -1.49
C VAL A 166 -36.54 -48.58 -0.03
N GLY A 167 -37.51 -48.35 0.86
CA GLY A 167 -37.41 -48.71 2.28
C GLY A 167 -37.21 -50.22 2.49
N LEU A 168 -37.93 -51.07 1.74
CA LEU A 168 -37.76 -52.52 1.79
C LEU A 168 -36.38 -52.97 1.30
N LEU A 169 -35.89 -52.39 0.21
CA LEU A 169 -34.55 -52.69 -0.31
C LEU A 169 -33.47 -52.34 0.70
N ILE A 170 -33.55 -51.16 1.31
CA ILE A 170 -32.60 -50.74 2.35
C ILE A 170 -32.72 -51.66 3.57
N GLY A 171 -33.93 -51.98 4.02
CA GLY A 171 -34.15 -52.88 5.16
C GLY A 171 -33.62 -54.30 4.95
N LEU A 172 -33.78 -54.85 3.74
CA LEU A 172 -33.20 -56.16 3.38
C LEU A 172 -31.68 -56.10 3.35
N LEU A 173 -31.12 -55.02 2.80
CA LEU A 173 -29.68 -54.84 2.69
C LEU A 173 -29.03 -54.68 4.07
N THR A 174 -29.67 -53.93 4.99
CA THR A 174 -29.20 -53.81 6.38
C THR A 174 -29.37 -55.12 7.16
N ALA A 175 -30.47 -55.85 6.99
CA ALA A 175 -30.65 -57.17 7.60
C ALA A 175 -29.62 -58.18 7.13
N TRP A 176 -29.31 -58.19 5.83
CA TRP A 176 -28.27 -59.04 5.25
C TRP A 176 -26.87 -58.66 5.77
N LEU A 177 -26.55 -57.37 5.85
CA LEU A 177 -25.32 -56.91 6.50
C LEU A 177 -25.25 -57.35 7.96
N MET A 178 -26.32 -57.17 8.73
CA MET A 178 -26.38 -57.60 10.14
C MET A 178 -26.16 -59.10 10.28
N HIS A 179 -26.73 -59.91 9.38
CA HIS A 179 -26.52 -61.36 9.38
C HIS A 179 -25.05 -61.74 9.17
N LEU A 180 -24.33 -61.05 8.28
CA LEU A 180 -22.90 -61.30 8.04
C LEU A 180 -22.03 -60.99 9.26
N PHE A 181 -22.41 -60.02 10.09
CA PHE A 181 -21.71 -59.67 11.32
C PHE A 181 -22.24 -60.38 12.57
N SER A 182 -23.23 -61.27 12.43
CA SER A 182 -23.81 -62.03 13.54
C SER A 182 -23.10 -63.38 13.70
N PRO A 183 -22.39 -63.65 14.82
CA PRO A 183 -21.90 -64.99 15.12
C PRO A 183 -23.08 -65.96 15.27
N ALA A 184 -22.93 -67.16 14.69
CA ALA A 184 -24.01 -68.15 14.54
C ALA A 184 -24.78 -68.43 15.84
N PRO A 185 -26.13 -68.45 15.82
CA PRO A 185 -26.91 -68.87 16.99
C PRO A 185 -26.63 -70.35 17.28
N VAL A 186 -26.14 -70.62 18.49
CA VAL A 186 -25.85 -71.97 18.98
C VAL A 186 -27.17 -72.73 19.17
N GLN A 187 -27.44 -73.72 18.32
CA GLN A 187 -28.54 -74.66 18.51
C GLN A 187 -28.11 -75.75 19.50
N ALA A 188 -28.61 -75.71 20.73
CA ALA A 188 -28.59 -76.88 21.60
C ALA A 188 -29.81 -77.76 21.28
N THR A 189 -29.67 -78.64 20.29
CA THR A 189 -30.62 -79.73 20.06
C THR A 189 -30.36 -80.85 21.05
N TYR A 190 -31.35 -81.22 21.87
CA TYR A 190 -31.39 -82.54 22.50
C TYR A 190 -32.67 -83.27 22.06
N ILE A 191 -32.53 -84.07 21.01
CA ILE A 191 -33.43 -85.20 20.71
C ILE A 191 -32.50 -86.38 20.42
N ARG A 192 -32.49 -87.38 21.30
CA ARG A 192 -31.94 -88.72 20.98
C ARG A 192 -33.09 -89.71 20.82
N PRO A 193 -33.16 -90.46 19.70
CA PRO A 193 -33.93 -91.70 19.62
C PRO A 193 -33.22 -92.89 20.26
N MET A 194 -34.04 -93.87 20.66
CA MET A 194 -33.80 -95.07 21.48
C MET A 194 -32.85 -96.11 20.86
N PRO A 195 -32.33 -97.07 21.64
CA PRO A 195 -31.93 -98.38 21.14
C PRO A 195 -32.92 -99.49 21.53
N VAL A 196 -33.30 -100.26 20.52
CA VAL A 196 -34.20 -101.42 20.54
C VAL A 196 -33.41 -102.71 20.83
N SER A 197 -34.06 -103.61 21.59
CA SER A 197 -34.06 -105.08 21.54
C SER A 197 -33.04 -105.97 22.27
N ARG A 198 -33.63 -107.03 22.86
CA ARG A 198 -33.17 -108.44 23.01
C ARG A 198 -31.95 -108.67 23.94
N GLN A 199 -31.84 -109.70 24.80
CA GLN A 199 -32.52 -111.00 24.93
C GLN A 199 -32.01 -111.76 26.19
N VAL A 200 -32.82 -112.71 26.70
CA VAL A 200 -32.56 -113.99 27.42
C VAL A 200 -31.73 -114.12 28.73
N ALA A 201 -32.37 -114.84 29.68
CA ALA A 201 -32.01 -116.18 30.23
C ALA A 201 -31.38 -116.35 31.63
N TYR A 202 -32.12 -117.15 32.44
CA TYR A 202 -31.75 -118.12 33.51
C TYR A 202 -31.02 -117.57 34.76
N MET A 203 -31.24 -118.04 36.01
CA MET A 203 -31.62 -119.37 36.53
C MET A 203 -31.99 -119.24 38.05
N PRO A 204 -32.18 -120.30 38.88
CA PRO A 204 -33.47 -120.57 39.53
C PRO A 204 -33.47 -120.66 41.08
N HIS A 205 -34.68 -120.91 41.62
CA HIS A 205 -35.05 -121.70 42.83
C HIS A 205 -34.62 -121.12 44.21
N VAL A 206 -35.33 -121.27 45.34
CA VAL A 206 -36.23 -122.32 45.88
C VAL A 206 -37.32 -121.73 46.79
N TYR A 207 -38.42 -122.48 46.91
CA TYR A 207 -39.48 -122.51 47.95
C TYR A 207 -39.04 -122.03 49.35
N ASP A 208 -39.90 -121.59 50.26
CA ASP A 208 -41.20 -122.09 50.75
C ASP A 208 -41.77 -120.89 51.56
N GLY A 209 -43.07 -120.60 51.64
CA GLY A 209 -43.98 -121.43 52.40
C GLY A 209 -44.88 -120.56 53.27
N ASN A 210 -46.11 -120.46 52.81
CA ASN A 210 -47.35 -120.43 53.58
C ASN A 210 -47.62 -119.29 54.59
N GLY A 211 -48.71 -118.60 54.27
CA GLY A 211 -49.86 -118.51 55.19
C GLY A 211 -49.83 -117.33 56.15
N TYR A 212 -50.96 -116.74 56.50
CA TYR A 212 -52.35 -116.89 56.09
C TYR A 212 -53.09 -115.69 56.69
N ARG A 213 -54.17 -115.31 56.01
CA ARG A 213 -55.44 -114.75 56.53
C ARG A 213 -55.37 -113.39 57.22
N ASN A 214 -56.06 -112.42 56.61
CA ASN A 214 -57.44 -111.97 56.93
C ASN A 214 -57.43 -111.15 58.24
N VAL A 215 -58.09 -110.01 58.37
CA VAL A 215 -59.34 -109.49 57.78
C VAL A 215 -59.16 -107.99 57.62
#